data_AF-A0A840W1N6-F1
#
_entry.id   AF-A0A840W1N6-F1
#
_cell.length_a   1.000
_cell.length_b   1.000
_cell.length_c   1.000
_cell.angle_alpha   90.00
_cell.angle_beta   90.00
_cell.angle_gamma   90.00
#
_symmetry.space_group_name_H-M   'P 1'
#
loop_
_entity.id
_entity.type
_entity.pdbx_description
1 polymer ?
#
loop_
_entity_poly.entity_id
_entity_poly.type
_entity_poly.pdbx_seq_one_letter_code
_entity_poly.pdbx_strand_id
1 'polypeptide(L)'
;MNDAQDADEAVNQGWFSVRCVFQYGSDAPFVYEERITVWRAVSFDAAVALAEAEAAEYANEVDRSYLGFAQAYRMFDELGHGAEVYSLMRDSELPPYAYLAAFFDTGEERQGTLGEPAADQQVQRRSTASNHEEQGTTS
;
A
#
# COMPACT_ATOMS: atom_id res chain seq x y z
N MET A 1 34.00 -14.96 20.31
CA MET A 1 33.16 -14.91 21.51
C MET A 1 32.25 -13.68 21.40
N ASN A 2 31.52 -13.59 20.29
CA ASN A 2 30.60 -12.49 19.94
C ASN A 2 29.30 -13.05 19.30
N ASP A 3 29.37 -14.26 18.74
CA ASP A 3 28.24 -14.93 18.08
C ASP A 3 27.06 -15.25 19.00
N ALA A 4 27.30 -15.40 20.32
CA ALA A 4 26.23 -15.70 21.28
C ALA A 4 25.43 -14.45 21.69
N GLN A 5 26.00 -13.25 21.52
CA GLN A 5 25.36 -11.99 21.91
C GLN A 5 24.50 -11.44 20.76
N ASP A 6 24.95 -11.63 19.50
CA ASP A 6 24.16 -11.34 18.30
C ASP A 6 22.94 -12.30 18.15
N ALA A 7 23.06 -13.54 18.60
CA ALA A 7 21.96 -14.52 18.58
C ALA A 7 20.90 -14.25 19.66
N ASP A 8 21.28 -13.65 20.80
CA ASP A 8 20.38 -13.31 21.91
C ASP A 8 19.63 -11.98 21.68
N GLU A 9 20.20 -11.03 20.91
CA GLU A 9 19.47 -9.85 20.43
C GLU A 9 18.45 -10.19 19.33
N ALA A 10 18.71 -11.21 18.51
CA ALA A 10 17.79 -11.64 17.46
C ALA A 10 16.49 -12.28 17.99
N VAL A 11 16.49 -12.80 19.23
CA VAL A 11 15.33 -13.48 19.84
C VAL A 11 14.30 -12.54 20.47
N ASN A 12 14.53 -11.22 20.51
CA ASN A 12 13.54 -10.25 20.99
C ASN A 12 13.22 -9.13 19.99
N GLN A 13 13.49 -9.35 18.71
CA GLN A 13 13.06 -8.43 17.64
C GLN A 13 11.76 -8.91 17.00
N GLY A 14 10.81 -8.00 16.84
CA GLY A 14 9.58 -8.21 16.09
C GLY A 14 9.55 -7.41 14.80
N TRP A 15 8.54 -7.68 13.97
CA TRP A 15 8.22 -6.87 12.81
C TRP A 15 7.31 -5.71 13.19
N PHE A 16 7.68 -4.53 12.75
CA PHE A 16 6.91 -3.30 12.92
C PHE A 16 6.77 -2.65 11.56
N SER A 17 5.59 -2.13 11.26
CA SER A 17 5.42 -1.17 10.19
C SER A 17 5.33 0.23 10.77
N VAL A 18 5.74 1.23 9.99
CA VAL A 18 5.60 2.63 10.38
C VAL A 18 5.02 3.41 9.21
N ARG A 19 3.89 4.07 9.45
CA ARG A 19 3.30 5.03 8.52
C ARG A 19 3.87 6.42 8.77
N CYS A 20 4.49 7.00 7.76
CA CYS A 20 5.01 8.37 7.73
C CYS A 20 4.26 9.22 6.71
N VAL A 21 4.15 10.53 6.97
CA VAL A 21 3.50 11.48 6.05
C VAL A 21 4.50 12.50 5.52
N PHE A 22 4.45 12.71 4.21
CA PHE A 22 5.30 13.64 3.49
C PHE A 22 4.44 14.66 2.74
N GLN A 23 4.96 15.86 2.55
CA GLN A 23 4.40 16.88 1.65
C GLN A 23 5.33 17.07 0.45
N TYR A 24 4.76 17.21 -0.74
CA TYR A 24 5.47 17.65 -1.93
C TYR A 24 5.18 19.12 -2.23
N GLY A 25 6.21 19.85 -2.65
CA GLY A 25 6.13 21.27 -2.98
C GLY A 25 5.91 22.18 -1.77
N SER A 26 6.18 23.47 -1.95
CA SER A 26 5.92 24.51 -0.96
C SER A 26 4.64 25.31 -1.20
N ASP A 27 4.02 25.16 -2.37
CA ASP A 27 2.88 25.97 -2.82
C ASP A 27 1.65 25.12 -3.12
N ALA A 28 0.46 25.73 -3.01
CA ALA A 28 -0.80 25.07 -3.29
C ALA A 28 -0.99 24.76 -4.79
N PRO A 29 -1.67 23.65 -5.15
CA PRO A 29 -2.25 22.65 -4.25
C PRO A 29 -1.19 21.75 -3.59
N PHE A 30 -1.31 21.56 -2.28
CA PHE A 30 -0.42 20.67 -1.55
C PHE A 30 -0.72 19.21 -1.88
N VAL A 31 0.33 18.42 -2.03
CA VAL A 31 0.24 16.98 -2.26
C VAL A 31 0.86 16.29 -1.07
N TYR A 32 0.11 15.38 -0.47
CA TYR A 32 0.59 14.58 0.64
C TYR A 32 0.74 13.13 0.23
N GLU A 33 1.77 12.48 0.76
CA GLU A 33 2.00 11.05 0.59
C GLU A 33 2.05 10.38 1.95
N GLU A 34 1.28 9.30 2.08
CA GLU A 34 1.38 8.38 3.21
C GLU A 34 2.23 7.17 2.77
N ARG A 35 3.43 7.01 3.36
CA ARG A 35 4.29 5.84 3.11
C ARG A 35 4.28 4.91 4.31
N ILE A 36 4.26 3.60 4.06
CA ILE A 36 4.40 2.58 5.07
C ILE A 36 5.69 1.80 4.78
N THR A 37 6.59 1.76 5.76
CA THR A 37 7.83 0.98 5.73
C THR A 37 7.79 -0.11 6.80
N VAL A 38 8.50 -1.23 6.58
CA VAL A 38 8.53 -2.37 7.51
C VAL A 38 9.94 -2.55 8.04
N TRP A 39 10.05 -2.71 9.36
CA TRP A 39 11.28 -2.73 10.13
C TRP A 39 11.32 -3.91 11.07
N ARG A 40 12.50 -4.50 11.22
CA ARG A 40 12.79 -5.42 12.31
C ARG A 40 13.37 -4.62 13.47
N ALA A 41 12.69 -4.62 14.61
CA ALA A 41 13.05 -3.77 15.75
C ALA A 41 12.69 -4.44 17.09
N VAL A 42 13.24 -3.92 18.19
CA VAL A 42 12.97 -4.42 19.55
C VAL A 42 11.78 -3.74 20.22
N SER A 43 11.31 -2.61 19.69
CA SER A 43 10.23 -1.81 20.27
C SER A 43 9.60 -0.88 19.23
N PHE A 44 8.46 -0.28 19.60
CA PHE A 44 7.84 0.79 18.81
C PHE A 44 8.79 1.98 18.63
N ASP A 45 9.43 2.45 19.70
CA ASP A 45 10.36 3.59 19.63
C ASP A 45 11.54 3.31 18.70
N ALA A 46 12.10 2.09 18.76
CA ALA A 46 13.18 1.68 17.87
C ALA A 46 12.71 1.62 16.41
N ALA A 47 11.52 1.11 16.13
CA ALA A 47 10.94 1.09 14.79
C ALA A 47 10.68 2.51 14.27
N VAL A 48 10.15 3.41 15.10
CA VAL A 48 9.93 4.82 14.74
C VAL A 48 11.25 5.50 14.43
N ALA A 49 12.29 5.32 15.27
CA ALA A 49 13.59 5.92 15.01
C ALA A 49 14.21 5.46 13.67
N LEU A 50 14.08 4.17 13.35
CA LEU A 50 14.51 3.63 12.05
C LEU A 50 13.71 4.25 10.89
N ALA A 51 12.39 4.34 11.03
CA ALA A 51 11.51 4.90 10.01
C ALA A 51 11.72 6.41 9.81
N GLU A 52 11.98 7.17 10.86
CA GLU A 52 12.25 8.61 10.78
C GLU A 52 13.62 8.89 10.14
N ALA A 53 14.63 8.05 10.42
CA ALA A 53 15.92 8.15 9.74
C ALA A 53 15.76 7.90 8.22
N GLU A 54 15.05 6.85 7.81
CA GLU A 54 14.73 6.61 6.40
C GLU A 54 13.87 7.72 5.80
N ALA A 55 12.89 8.24 6.54
CA ALA A 55 12.04 9.33 6.07
C ALA A 55 12.85 10.61 5.83
N ALA A 56 13.81 10.93 6.68
CA ALA A 56 14.71 12.07 6.51
C ALA A 56 15.60 11.89 5.28
N GLU A 57 16.14 10.69 5.06
CA GLU A 57 16.92 10.36 3.84
C GLU A 57 16.04 10.48 2.60
N TYR A 58 14.86 9.88 2.61
CA TYR A 58 13.88 9.95 1.53
C TYR A 58 13.49 11.39 1.23
N ALA A 59 13.20 12.23 2.24
CA ALA A 59 12.83 13.63 2.02
C ALA A 59 13.92 14.46 1.30
N ASN A 60 15.20 14.07 1.36
CA ASN A 60 16.27 14.78 0.64
C ASN A 60 16.20 14.61 -0.89
N GLU A 61 15.46 13.62 -1.39
CA GLU A 61 15.31 13.36 -2.81
C GLU A 61 14.11 14.15 -3.39
N VAL A 62 14.40 15.38 -3.83
CA VAL A 62 13.55 16.32 -4.61
C VAL A 62 12.21 16.74 -3.98
N ASP A 63 12.12 18.05 -3.68
CA ASP A 63 10.90 18.84 -3.39
C ASP A 63 9.85 18.15 -2.51
N ARG A 64 10.34 17.49 -1.46
CA ARG A 64 9.56 16.75 -0.48
C ARG A 64 10.02 17.11 0.92
N SER A 65 9.09 17.11 1.86
CA SER A 65 9.36 17.33 3.28
C SER A 65 8.67 16.27 4.12
N TYR A 66 9.42 15.64 5.03
CA TYR A 66 8.84 14.80 6.06
C TYR A 66 8.14 15.68 7.11
N LEU A 67 6.89 15.35 7.47
CA LEU A 67 6.07 16.19 8.35
C LEU A 67 6.25 15.90 9.86
N GLY A 68 7.18 15.02 10.24
CA GLY A 68 7.38 14.65 11.65
C GLY A 68 6.24 13.80 12.22
N PHE A 69 5.47 13.13 11.35
CA PHE A 69 4.41 12.22 11.75
C PHE A 69 4.85 10.78 11.51
N ALA A 70 4.86 9.97 12.56
CA ALA A 70 5.13 8.54 12.50
C ALA A 70 4.10 7.77 13.33
N GLN A 71 3.51 6.73 12.74
CA GLN A 71 2.60 5.81 13.42
C GLN A 71 3.07 4.38 13.24
N ALA A 72 3.54 3.78 14.33
CA ALA A 72 4.03 2.42 14.31
C ALA A 72 2.93 1.41 14.66
N TYR A 73 2.93 0.29 13.94
CA TYR A 73 2.09 -0.86 14.18
C TYR A 73 2.97 -2.09 14.34
N ARG A 74 2.76 -2.87 15.41
CA ARG A 74 3.48 -4.12 15.63
C ARG A 74 2.72 -5.24 14.91
N MET A 75 3.39 -5.88 13.97
CA MET A 75 2.83 -7.02 13.24
C MET A 75 2.70 -8.23 14.15
N PHE A 76 1.63 -9.01 13.99
CA PHE A 76 1.41 -10.25 14.73
C PHE A 76 2.18 -11.44 14.14
N ASP A 77 2.39 -11.42 12.82
CA ASP A 77 3.02 -12.49 12.05
C ASP A 77 4.34 -12.04 11.41
N GLU A 78 5.11 -13.02 10.92
CA GLU A 78 6.24 -12.76 10.04
C GLU A 78 5.79 -12.06 8.75
N LEU A 79 6.70 -11.28 8.15
CA LEU A 79 6.42 -10.65 6.86
C LEU A 79 6.26 -11.72 5.78
N GLY A 80 5.04 -11.87 5.28
CA GLY A 80 4.69 -12.92 4.33
C GLY A 80 3.35 -12.67 3.64
N HIS A 81 2.93 -13.62 2.82
CA HIS A 81 1.65 -13.55 2.11
C HIS A 81 0.48 -13.45 3.11
N GLY A 82 -0.32 -12.39 2.98
CA GLY A 82 -1.47 -12.15 3.85
C GLY A 82 -1.14 -11.53 5.21
N ALA A 83 0.13 -11.22 5.51
CA ALA A 83 0.50 -10.56 6.75
C ALA A 83 -0.15 -9.17 6.85
N GLU A 84 -0.79 -8.89 7.98
CA GLU A 84 -1.30 -7.55 8.27
C GLU A 84 -0.12 -6.62 8.53
N VAL A 85 0.15 -5.73 7.57
CA VAL A 85 1.25 -4.76 7.69
C VAL A 85 0.81 -3.46 8.31
N TYR A 86 -0.48 -3.17 8.45
CA TYR A 86 -0.95 -1.91 9.03
C TYR A 86 -2.41 -1.99 9.43
N SER A 87 -2.77 -1.40 10.57
CA SER A 87 -4.14 -1.27 11.03
C SER A 87 -4.33 0.03 11.82
N LEU A 88 -5.42 0.73 11.54
CA LEU A 88 -5.83 1.94 12.25
C LEU A 88 -7.31 1.86 12.58
N MET A 89 -7.62 1.90 13.86
CA MET A 89 -8.98 2.13 14.33
C MET A 89 -9.16 3.63 14.61
N ARG A 90 -10.27 4.19 14.11
CA ARG A 90 -10.63 5.59 14.29
C ARG A 90 -12.09 5.67 14.71
N ASP A 91 -12.34 6.27 15.85
CA ASP A 91 -13.70 6.63 16.26
C ASP A 91 -14.21 7.77 15.37
N SER A 92 -15.46 7.66 14.90
CA SER A 92 -16.09 8.69 14.07
C SER A 92 -17.61 8.69 14.27
N GLU A 93 -18.20 9.88 14.27
CA GLU A 93 -19.66 10.06 14.23
C GLU A 93 -20.22 10.04 12.80
N LEU A 94 -19.34 9.99 11.78
CA LEU A 94 -19.75 9.99 10.39
C LEU A 94 -20.35 8.62 9.99
N PRO A 95 -21.45 8.60 9.22
CA PRO A 95 -21.92 7.36 8.61
C PRO A 95 -20.93 6.88 7.52
N PRO A 96 -20.99 5.60 7.12
CA PRO A 96 -19.94 4.97 6.32
C PRO A 96 -19.57 5.71 5.03
N TYR A 97 -20.54 6.15 4.23
CA TYR A 97 -20.26 6.84 2.97
C TYR A 97 -19.57 8.19 3.20
N ALA A 98 -20.03 8.97 4.19
CA ALA A 98 -19.43 10.26 4.51
C ALA A 98 -18.01 10.09 5.10
N TYR A 99 -17.77 9.01 5.86
CA TYR A 99 -16.45 8.70 6.39
C TYR A 99 -15.45 8.41 5.25
N LEU A 100 -15.84 7.59 4.27
CA LEU A 100 -14.99 7.26 3.13
C LEU A 100 -14.70 8.51 2.28
N ALA A 101 -15.72 9.27 1.92
CA ALA A 101 -15.57 10.49 1.14
C ALA A 101 -14.75 11.59 1.85
N ALA A 102 -14.72 11.59 3.20
CA ALA A 102 -13.95 12.55 3.97
C ALA A 102 -12.45 12.20 4.10
N PHE A 103 -12.07 10.93 4.03
CA PHE A 103 -10.72 10.49 4.39
C PHE A 103 -9.99 9.63 3.37
N PHE A 104 -10.69 8.99 2.42
CA PHE A 104 -10.09 7.94 1.58
C PHE A 104 -10.47 8.00 0.10
N ASP A 105 -11.70 8.42 -0.21
CA ASP A 105 -12.24 8.49 -1.57
C ASP A 105 -12.70 9.92 -1.85
N THR A 106 -11.75 10.86 -1.77
CA THR A 106 -12.01 12.28 -1.99
C THR A 106 -12.10 12.62 -3.47
N GLY A 107 -11.55 11.75 -4.33
CA GLY A 107 -11.47 11.93 -5.79
C GLY A 107 -10.18 12.61 -6.25
N GLU A 108 -9.32 13.03 -5.33
CA GLU A 108 -8.05 13.72 -5.61
C GLU A 108 -6.82 12.83 -5.37
N GLU A 109 -7.03 11.58 -4.94
CA GLU A 109 -5.95 10.62 -4.68
C GLU A 109 -5.21 10.23 -5.95
N ARG A 110 -3.87 10.23 -5.89
CA ARG A 110 -3.00 9.75 -6.96
C ARG A 110 -2.77 8.24 -6.86
N GLN A 111 -3.85 7.49 -6.99
CA GLN A 111 -3.86 6.03 -6.89
C GLN A 111 -4.01 5.35 -8.26
N GLY A 112 -3.52 4.10 -8.37
CA GLY A 112 -3.67 3.31 -9.60
C GLY A 112 -5.13 2.90 -9.81
N THR A 113 -5.63 2.98 -11.05
CA THR A 113 -6.93 2.40 -11.39
C THR A 113 -6.79 0.88 -11.48
N LEU A 114 -7.51 0.17 -10.62
CA LEU A 114 -7.82 -1.23 -10.87
C LEU A 114 -8.76 -1.23 -12.09
N GLY A 115 -8.24 -1.55 -13.28
CA GLY A 115 -9.04 -1.58 -14.50
C GLY A 115 -10.34 -2.35 -14.30
N GLU A 116 -11.45 -1.84 -14.83
CA GLU A 116 -12.75 -2.50 -14.71
C GLU A 116 -12.65 -3.99 -15.12
N PRO A 117 -13.37 -4.90 -14.44
CA PRO A 117 -13.42 -6.29 -14.87
C PRO A 117 -13.95 -6.34 -16.31
N ALA A 118 -13.25 -7.10 -17.16
CA ALA A 118 -13.57 -7.28 -18.58
C ALA A 118 -15.01 -7.81 -18.79
N ALA A 119 -15.99 -6.92 -18.82
CA ALA A 119 -17.39 -7.27 -19.05
C ALA A 119 -17.77 -7.32 -20.55
N ASP A 120 -16.82 -7.14 -21.48
CA ASP A 120 -17.16 -6.94 -22.90
C ASP A 120 -16.50 -7.90 -23.91
N GLN A 121 -15.96 -9.05 -23.47
CA GLN A 121 -15.35 -10.03 -24.37
C GLN A 121 -16.24 -11.23 -24.78
N GLN A 122 -17.49 -11.32 -24.31
CA GLN A 122 -18.35 -12.48 -24.65
C GLN A 122 -19.35 -12.27 -25.79
N VAL A 123 -19.55 -11.05 -26.31
CA VAL A 123 -20.58 -10.83 -27.35
C VAL A 123 -20.08 -11.13 -28.78
N GLN A 124 -18.77 -11.20 -29.02
CA GLN A 124 -18.22 -11.43 -30.38
C GLN A 124 -17.93 -12.90 -30.74
N ARG A 125 -18.08 -13.85 -29.80
CA ARG A 125 -17.87 -15.29 -30.07
C ARG A 125 -19.13 -16.06 -30.52
N ARG A 126 -20.24 -15.38 -30.82
CA ARG A 126 -21.46 -16.02 -31.37
C ARG A 126 -21.76 -15.70 -32.83
N SER A 127 -20.91 -14.92 -33.51
CA SER A 127 -21.17 -14.50 -34.90
C SER A 127 -20.27 -15.16 -35.97
N THR A 128 -19.44 -16.14 -35.62
CA THR A 128 -18.59 -16.86 -36.60
C THR A 128 -18.96 -18.33 -36.80
N ALA A 129 -20.01 -18.84 -36.14
CA ALA A 129 -20.53 -20.19 -36.40
C ALA A 129 -21.75 -20.15 -37.32
N SER A 130 -21.57 -19.66 -38.55
CA SER A 130 -22.48 -19.94 -39.67
C SER A 130 -21.80 -19.55 -40.99
N ASN A 131 -20.84 -20.37 -41.45
CA ASN A 131 -20.49 -20.49 -42.88
C ASN A 131 -19.41 -21.55 -43.07
N HIS A 132 -19.78 -22.83 -43.06
CA HIS A 132 -19.11 -23.86 -43.87
C HIS A 132 -19.91 -25.17 -43.86
N GLU A 133 -20.76 -25.36 -44.87
CA GLU A 133 -21.40 -26.61 -45.34
C GLU A 133 -22.35 -26.13 -46.46
N GLU A 134 -22.31 -26.52 -47.74
CA GLU A 134 -21.71 -27.61 -48.48
C GLU A 134 -21.47 -27.12 -49.93
N GLN A 135 -20.33 -27.47 -50.54
CA GLN A 135 -20.25 -27.60 -52.00
C GLN A 135 -19.66 -28.96 -52.31
N GLY A 136 -20.52 -29.87 -52.76
CA GLY A 136 -20.15 -31.18 -53.27
C GLY A 136 -21.19 -31.66 -54.28
N THR A 137 -20.70 -32.08 -55.44
CA THR A 137 -21.39 -32.80 -56.53
C THR A 137 -21.86 -31.97 -57.72
N THR A 138 -21.05 -31.97 -58.78
CA THR A 138 -21.58 -32.22 -60.13
C THR A 138 -20.57 -33.06 -60.90
N SER A 139 -21.06 -34.17 -61.47
CA SER A 139 -20.37 -35.02 -62.47
C SER A 139 -20.41 -34.39 -63.86
#